data_AF-A0AAE8FP90-F1
#
_entry.id   AF-A0AAE8FP90-F1
#
_cell.length_a   1.000
_cell.length_b   1.000
_cell.length_c   1.000
_cell.angle_alpha   90.00
_cell.angle_beta   90.00
_cell.angle_gamma   90.00
#
_symmetry.space_group_name_H-M   'P 1'
#
loop_
_entity.id
_entity.type
_entity.pdbx_description
1 polymer ?
#
loop_
_entity_poly.entity_id
_entity_poly.type
_entity_poly.pdbx_seq_one_letter_code
_entity_poly.pdbx_strand_id
1 'polypeptide(L)'
;DIKKEKELIALIERFSLEEINKKFYFYLGDEYIFSFFKYDVCKLQEYGEVYYSENFKGIKSLGSKGIKGDIKPGRYNYFEFDFKIGDIPSEETREILRAFRENLKFFKLKSGEFLDLEELELKQFLKLLDSVDNGDLEKNCLEINNSRALYIANYIEEKGIR
;
A
#
# COMPACT_ATOMS: atom_id res chain seq x y z
N ASP A 1 -32.17 18.54 3.57
CA ASP A 1 -32.39 19.21 4.86
C ASP A 1 -31.26 20.20 5.06
N ILE A 2 -31.57 21.50 5.13
CA ILE A 2 -30.59 22.60 5.15
C ILE A 2 -29.63 22.46 6.34
N LYS A 3 -30.08 21.88 7.46
CA LYS A 3 -29.23 21.69 8.64
C LYS A 3 -28.11 20.69 8.39
N LYS A 4 -28.44 19.52 7.82
CA LYS A 4 -27.45 18.50 7.45
C LYS A 4 -26.47 18.99 6.39
N GLU A 5 -26.96 19.78 5.43
CA GLU A 5 -26.12 20.39 4.40
C GLU A 5 -25.07 21.34 5.00
N LYS A 6 -25.47 22.18 5.96
CA LYS A 6 -24.54 23.05 6.70
C LYS A 6 -23.51 22.27 7.51
N GLU A 7 -23.93 21.18 8.16
CA GLU A 7 -23.02 20.30 8.92
C GLU A 7 -21.97 19.65 8.00
N LEU A 8 -22.38 19.19 6.82
CA LEU A 8 -21.48 18.62 5.82
C LEU A 8 -20.49 19.66 5.27
N ILE A 9 -20.94 20.87 4.94
CA ILE A 9 -20.05 21.95 4.48
C ILE A 9 -19.01 22.27 5.55
N ALA A 10 -19.44 22.43 6.81
CA ALA A 10 -18.54 22.69 7.93
C ALA A 10 -17.55 21.54 8.20
N LEU A 11 -17.90 20.29 7.84
CA LEU A 11 -16.98 19.15 7.88
C LEU A 11 -15.93 19.25 6.76
N ILE A 12 -16.37 19.55 5.54
CA ILE A 12 -15.49 19.67 4.36
C ILE A 12 -14.47 20.80 4.55
N GLU A 13 -14.90 21.95 5.11
CA GLU A 13 -14.01 23.08 5.44
C GLU A 13 -12.88 22.69 6.41
N ARG A 14 -13.07 21.67 7.26
CA ARG A 14 -12.02 21.18 8.18
C ARG A 14 -10.93 20.37 7.47
N PHE A 15 -11.17 19.89 6.26
CA PHE A 15 -10.19 19.12 5.48
C PHE A 15 -9.20 20.00 4.72
N SER A 16 -9.09 21.29 5.09
CA SER A 16 -8.22 22.27 4.43
C SER A 16 -8.51 22.39 2.93
N LEU A 17 -9.77 22.20 2.57
CA LEU A 17 -10.29 22.37 1.22
C LEU A 17 -10.74 23.82 1.04
N GLU A 18 -10.39 24.42 -0.09
CA GLU A 18 -10.88 25.76 -0.43
C GLU A 18 -12.10 25.66 -1.33
N GLU A 19 -13.15 26.41 -0.99
CA GLU A 19 -14.33 26.53 -1.83
C GLU A 19 -14.11 27.56 -2.94
N ILE A 20 -14.23 27.13 -4.19
CA ILE A 20 -14.25 27.99 -5.36
C ILE A 20 -15.44 27.57 -6.24
N ASN A 21 -16.38 28.48 -6.46
CA ASN A 21 -17.57 28.24 -7.28
C ASN A 21 -18.36 26.99 -6.86
N LYS A 22 -18.61 26.82 -5.55
CA LYS A 22 -19.30 25.65 -4.97
C LYS A 22 -18.61 24.32 -5.19
N LYS A 23 -17.30 24.34 -5.44
CA LYS A 23 -16.44 23.16 -5.53
C LYS A 23 -15.31 23.31 -4.53
N PHE A 24 -14.93 22.21 -3.92
CA PHE A 24 -13.87 22.17 -2.92
C PHE A 24 -12.60 21.60 -3.56
N TYR A 25 -11.47 22.29 -3.38
CA TYR A 25 -10.20 21.92 -4.00
C TYR A 25 -9.12 21.66 -2.96
N PHE A 26 -8.32 20.61 -3.20
CA PHE A 26 -7.06 20.39 -2.51
C PHE A 26 -5.94 21.17 -3.20
N TYR A 27 -5.21 21.97 -2.43
CA TYR A 27 -3.97 22.62 -2.87
C TYR A 27 -2.72 22.03 -2.19
N LEU A 28 -2.91 20.97 -1.41
CA LEU A 28 -1.88 20.37 -0.58
C LEU A 28 -1.22 19.17 -1.26
N GLY A 29 -0.03 18.81 -0.78
CA GLY A 29 0.76 17.71 -1.34
C GLY A 29 0.23 16.32 -1.03
N ASP A 30 0.91 15.31 -1.57
CA ASP A 30 0.54 13.90 -1.48
C ASP A 30 0.33 13.39 -0.05
N GLU A 31 1.04 13.92 0.95
CA GLU A 31 0.83 13.53 2.35
C GLU A 31 -0.57 13.86 2.87
N TYR A 32 -1.09 15.04 2.52
CA TYR A 32 -2.44 15.45 2.91
C TYR A 32 -3.48 14.65 2.15
N ILE A 33 -3.26 14.40 0.86
CA ILE A 33 -4.15 13.58 0.03
C ILE A 33 -4.23 12.16 0.61
N PHE A 34 -3.09 11.55 0.94
CA PHE A 34 -3.04 10.24 1.57
C PHE A 34 -3.77 10.22 2.92
N SER A 35 -3.52 11.21 3.79
CA SER A 35 -4.21 11.33 5.07
C SER A 35 -5.72 11.46 4.92
N PHE A 36 -6.16 12.28 3.96
CA PHE A 36 -7.58 12.46 3.67
C PHE A 36 -8.24 11.12 3.29
N PHE A 37 -7.61 10.36 2.39
CA PHE A 37 -8.13 9.05 2.00
C PHE A 37 -8.10 8.04 3.14
N LYS A 38 -7.06 8.06 3.99
CA LYS A 38 -6.89 7.06 5.04
C LYS A 38 -7.84 7.29 6.21
N TYR A 39 -8.12 8.56 6.55
CA TYR A 39 -8.74 8.91 7.84
C TYR A 39 -9.98 9.80 7.74
N ASP A 40 -10.13 10.59 6.67
CA ASP A 40 -11.14 11.64 6.62
C ASP A 40 -12.29 11.33 5.66
N VAL A 41 -12.03 10.64 4.55
CA VAL A 41 -13.06 10.31 3.54
C VAL A 41 -14.19 9.46 4.14
N CYS A 42 -13.90 8.60 5.10
CA CYS A 42 -14.91 7.78 5.78
C CYS A 42 -15.91 8.64 6.57
N LYS A 43 -15.51 9.81 7.07
CA LYS A 43 -16.40 10.75 7.76
C LYS A 43 -17.43 11.33 6.80
N LEU A 44 -17.10 11.48 5.52
CA LEU A 44 -18.06 11.90 4.50
C LEU A 44 -19.11 10.80 4.22
N GLN A 45 -18.71 9.54 4.30
CA GLN A 45 -19.59 8.38 4.10
C GLN A 45 -20.67 8.27 5.18
N GLU A 46 -20.48 8.88 6.36
CA GLU A 46 -21.50 8.97 7.41
C GLU A 46 -22.69 9.88 7.01
N TYR A 47 -22.48 10.82 6.08
CA TYR A 47 -23.48 11.79 5.65
C TYR A 47 -24.16 11.41 4.33
N GLY A 48 -23.58 10.47 3.57
CA GLY A 48 -24.13 10.01 2.29
C GLY A 48 -23.16 9.16 1.49
N GLU A 49 -23.55 8.84 0.25
CA GLU A 49 -22.72 8.06 -0.67
C GLU A 49 -21.59 8.93 -1.26
N VAL A 50 -20.37 8.42 -1.21
CA VAL A 50 -19.18 9.10 -1.76
C VAL A 50 -18.76 8.41 -3.05
N TYR A 51 -18.78 9.16 -4.15
CA TYR A 51 -18.36 8.71 -5.47
C TYR A 51 -17.04 9.38 -5.86
N TYR A 52 -16.17 8.65 -6.55
CA TYR A 52 -14.91 9.19 -7.07
C TYR A 52 -14.74 8.83 -8.56
N SER A 53 -14.04 9.69 -9.29
CA SER A 53 -13.74 9.47 -10.71
C SER A 53 -12.62 8.44 -10.90
N GLU A 54 -12.55 7.82 -12.08
CA GLU A 54 -11.49 6.84 -12.38
C GLU A 54 -10.07 7.44 -12.33
N ASN A 55 -9.95 8.74 -12.60
CA ASN A 55 -8.69 9.50 -12.51
C ASN A 55 -8.28 9.78 -11.06
N PHE A 56 -9.19 9.58 -10.10
CA PHE A 56 -8.95 9.78 -8.67
C PHE A 56 -8.64 8.43 -8.02
N LYS A 57 -7.36 8.11 -7.93
CA LYS A 57 -6.85 6.86 -7.38
C LYS A 57 -6.59 7.03 -5.88
N GLY A 58 -7.33 6.28 -5.06
CA GLY A 58 -7.23 6.31 -3.60
C GLY A 58 -6.11 5.41 -3.05
N ILE A 59 -6.34 4.84 -1.87
CA ILE A 59 -5.43 3.87 -1.26
C ILE A 59 -5.67 2.49 -1.89
N LYS A 60 -4.59 1.86 -2.36
CA LYS A 60 -4.62 0.53 -2.95
C LYS A 60 -5.00 -0.50 -1.89
N SER A 61 -6.10 -1.21 -2.14
CA SER A 61 -6.49 -2.34 -1.31
C SER A 61 -5.82 -3.61 -1.83
N LEU A 62 -4.93 -4.20 -1.04
CA LEU A 62 -4.33 -5.50 -1.37
C LEU A 62 -5.28 -6.67 -1.07
N GLY A 63 -6.21 -6.49 -0.12
CA GLY A 63 -7.06 -7.55 0.40
C GLY A 63 -6.29 -8.65 1.14
N SER A 64 -7.01 -9.56 1.79
CA SER A 64 -6.44 -10.61 2.66
C SER A 64 -5.57 -11.67 1.95
N LYS A 65 -5.44 -11.57 0.62
CA LYS A 65 -4.61 -12.46 -0.23
C LYS A 65 -3.79 -11.66 -1.24
N GLY A 66 -3.57 -10.38 -0.95
CA GLY A 66 -2.79 -9.51 -1.83
C GLY A 66 -1.34 -9.96 -1.90
N ILE A 67 -0.78 -10.50 -0.83
CA ILE A 67 0.59 -10.96 -0.80
C ILE A 67 0.62 -12.46 -1.05
N LYS A 68 1.45 -12.88 -2.00
CA LYS A 68 1.68 -14.29 -2.33
C LYS A 68 3.17 -14.55 -2.38
N GLY A 69 3.57 -15.72 -1.93
CA GLY A 69 4.96 -16.13 -1.86
C GLY A 69 5.05 -17.64 -2.05
N ASP A 70 6.06 -18.07 -2.81
CA ASP A 70 6.36 -19.48 -3.01
C ASP A 70 7.88 -19.69 -2.94
N ILE A 71 8.29 -20.84 -2.41
CA ILE A 71 9.69 -21.23 -2.33
C ILE A 71 9.86 -22.48 -3.16
N LYS A 72 10.76 -22.40 -4.14
CA LYS A 72 11.09 -23.53 -5.02
C LYS A 72 12.59 -23.82 -4.99
N PRO A 73 13.01 -25.06 -5.27
CA PRO A 73 14.42 -25.38 -5.45
C PRO A 73 15.03 -24.54 -6.57
N GLY A 74 16.16 -23.89 -6.28
CA GLY A 74 16.95 -23.13 -7.25
C GLY A 74 18.13 -23.94 -7.79
N ARG A 75 19.16 -23.25 -8.28
CA ARG A 75 20.40 -23.89 -8.75
C ARG A 75 21.29 -24.26 -7.57
N TYR A 76 21.98 -25.40 -7.69
CA TYR A 76 22.90 -25.92 -6.66
C TYR A 76 22.21 -26.11 -5.29
N ASN A 77 22.66 -25.39 -4.26
CA ASN A 77 22.17 -25.45 -2.88
C ASN A 77 21.39 -24.19 -2.47
N TYR A 78 20.82 -23.47 -3.44
CA TYR A 78 19.99 -22.30 -3.19
C TYR A 78 18.52 -22.59 -3.49
N PHE A 79 17.65 -21.82 -2.86
CA PHE A 79 16.23 -21.76 -3.15
C PHE A 79 15.91 -20.44 -3.85
N GLU A 80 14.85 -20.44 -4.65
CA GLU A 80 14.27 -19.24 -5.21
C GLU A 80 12.99 -18.92 -4.44
N PHE A 81 12.90 -17.69 -3.93
CA PHE A 81 11.70 -17.14 -3.32
C PHE A 81 11.02 -16.20 -4.30
N ASP A 82 9.94 -16.66 -4.91
CA ASP A 82 9.09 -15.86 -5.78
C ASP A 82 7.94 -15.25 -4.98
N PHE A 83 7.60 -14.00 -5.26
CA PHE A 83 6.48 -13.36 -4.59
C PHE A 83 5.72 -12.36 -5.46
N LYS A 84 4.52 -11.98 -5.00
CA LYS A 84 3.69 -10.94 -5.59
C LYS A 84 3.06 -10.09 -4.51
N ILE A 85 2.90 -8.80 -4.81
CA ILE A 85 2.20 -7.82 -3.97
C ILE A 85 1.02 -7.29 -4.81
N GLY A 86 -0.13 -7.91 -4.68
CA GLY A 86 -1.33 -7.65 -5.46
C GLY A 86 -1.06 -7.78 -6.96
N ASP A 87 -1.49 -6.76 -7.68
CA ASP A 87 -1.22 -6.49 -9.10
C ASP A 87 -0.12 -5.43 -9.30
N ILE A 88 0.67 -5.12 -8.26
CA ILE A 88 1.75 -4.15 -8.36
C ILE A 88 2.85 -4.69 -9.29
N PRO A 89 3.26 -3.92 -10.32
CA PRO A 89 4.33 -4.30 -11.21
C PRO A 89 5.65 -4.52 -10.45
N SER A 90 6.37 -5.59 -10.79
CA SER A 90 7.60 -5.98 -10.09
C SER A 90 8.71 -4.92 -10.15
N GLU A 91 8.65 -4.04 -11.14
CA GLU A 91 9.61 -2.95 -11.34
C GLU A 91 9.47 -1.86 -10.26
N GLU A 92 8.35 -1.80 -9.54
CA GLU A 92 8.11 -0.82 -8.47
C GLU A 92 8.57 -1.34 -7.09
N THR A 93 8.73 -2.66 -6.91
CA THR A 93 9.03 -3.27 -5.60
C THR A 93 10.30 -2.73 -4.97
N ARG A 94 11.33 -2.44 -5.76
CA ARG A 94 12.61 -1.89 -5.26
C ARG A 94 12.42 -0.48 -4.67
N GLU A 95 11.63 0.35 -5.33
CA GLU A 95 11.30 1.71 -4.86
C GLU A 95 10.39 1.65 -3.62
N ILE A 96 9.44 0.73 -3.59
CA ILE A 96 8.58 0.48 -2.41
C ILE A 96 9.43 0.06 -1.20
N LEU A 97 10.34 -0.89 -1.38
CA LEU A 97 11.23 -1.36 -0.31
C LEU A 97 12.16 -0.24 0.18
N ARG A 98 12.63 0.61 -0.73
CA ARG A 98 13.40 1.81 -0.37
C ARG A 98 12.57 2.80 0.45
N ALA A 99 11.36 3.15 0.01
CA ALA A 99 10.46 4.02 0.76
C ALA A 99 10.15 3.48 2.16
N PHE A 100 9.99 2.15 2.27
CA PHE A 100 9.83 1.46 3.54
C PHE A 100 11.07 1.61 4.45
N ARG A 101 12.29 1.44 3.94
CA ARG A 101 13.55 1.66 4.68
C ARG A 101 13.71 3.10 5.16
N GLU A 102 13.22 4.05 4.37
CA GLU A 102 13.17 5.48 4.71
C GLU A 102 12.07 5.80 5.76
N ASN A 103 11.32 4.80 6.23
CA ASN A 103 10.19 4.92 7.16
C ASN A 103 9.06 5.84 6.66
N LEU A 104 8.85 5.89 5.34
CA LEU A 104 7.72 6.60 4.76
C LEU A 104 6.41 5.88 5.12
N LYS A 105 5.34 6.66 5.29
CA LYS A 105 4.00 6.11 5.61
C LYS A 105 3.32 5.51 4.40
N PHE A 106 3.65 5.99 3.20
CA PHE A 106 3.06 5.55 1.96
C PHE A 106 4.08 5.59 0.82
N PHE A 107 3.75 4.90 -0.26
CA PHE A 107 4.40 5.00 -1.55
C PHE A 107 3.35 5.31 -2.62
N LYS A 108 3.60 6.28 -3.51
CA LYS A 108 2.71 6.58 -4.63
C LYS A 108 3.11 5.75 -5.84
N LEU A 109 2.27 4.79 -6.20
CA LEU A 109 2.50 3.89 -7.31
C LEU A 109 2.45 4.65 -8.65
N LYS A 110 3.07 4.10 -9.68
CA LYS A 110 2.97 4.62 -11.05
C LYS A 110 1.53 4.64 -11.58
N SER A 111 0.65 3.79 -11.03
CA SER A 111 -0.79 3.82 -11.30
C SER A 111 -1.49 5.10 -10.78
N GLY A 112 -0.83 5.84 -9.89
CA GLY A 112 -1.37 6.98 -9.15
C GLY A 112 -1.99 6.61 -7.80
N GLU A 113 -2.20 5.32 -7.52
CA GLU A 113 -2.71 4.84 -6.23
C GLU A 113 -1.66 5.01 -5.11
N PHE A 114 -2.14 5.20 -3.89
CA PHE A 114 -1.29 5.19 -2.70
C PHE A 114 -1.20 3.80 -2.10
N LEU A 115 0.01 3.30 -1.90
CA LEU A 115 0.28 2.08 -1.13
C LEU A 115 0.56 2.48 0.32
N ASP A 116 -0.26 2.01 1.26
CA ASP A 116 -0.09 2.27 2.68
C ASP A 116 0.98 1.35 3.28
N LEU A 117 2.19 1.88 3.51
CA LEU A 117 3.33 1.12 4.04
C LEU A 117 3.19 0.80 5.53
N GLU A 118 2.17 1.38 6.20
CA GLU A 118 1.85 1.09 7.58
C GLU A 118 0.77 0.01 7.76
N GLU A 119 0.14 -0.43 6.66
CA GLU A 119 -0.80 -1.55 6.67
C GLU A 119 -0.09 -2.79 7.23
N LEU A 120 -0.73 -3.48 8.17
CA LEU A 120 -0.08 -4.46 9.03
C LEU A 120 0.52 -5.63 8.25
N GLU A 121 -0.22 -6.19 7.30
CA GLU A 121 0.22 -7.35 6.51
C GLU A 121 1.37 -6.97 5.59
N LEU A 122 1.22 -5.88 4.84
CA LEU A 122 2.27 -5.35 3.97
C LEU A 122 3.52 -4.97 4.75
N LYS A 123 3.39 -4.26 5.87
CA LYS A 123 4.52 -3.86 6.70
C LYS A 123 5.29 -5.06 7.23
N GLN A 124 4.60 -6.12 7.64
CA GLN A 124 5.24 -7.36 8.09
C GLN A 124 5.97 -8.05 6.93
N PHE A 125 5.36 -8.07 5.74
CA PHE A 125 5.98 -8.67 4.57
C PHE A 125 7.22 -7.88 4.09
N LEU A 126 7.15 -6.55 4.07
CA LEU A 126 8.30 -5.71 3.71
C LEU A 126 9.45 -5.88 4.69
N LYS A 127 9.18 -6.10 5.99
CA LYS A 127 10.22 -6.48 6.97
C LYS A 127 10.87 -7.83 6.64
N LEU A 128 10.08 -8.83 6.27
CA LEU A 128 10.61 -10.13 5.82
C LEU A 128 11.51 -9.91 4.61
N LEU A 129 10.98 -9.24 3.59
CA LEU A 129 11.69 -8.98 2.33
C LEU A 129 13.00 -8.24 2.58
N ASP A 130 13.00 -7.21 3.42
CA ASP A 130 14.20 -6.46 3.79
C ASP A 130 15.26 -7.33 4.49
N SER A 131 14.83 -8.29 5.32
CA SER A 131 15.76 -9.18 6.04
C SER A 131 16.47 -10.21 5.15
N VAL A 132 15.89 -10.50 3.98
CA VAL A 132 16.40 -11.53 3.05
C VAL A 132 16.95 -10.94 1.75
N ASP A 133 16.62 -9.68 1.44
CA ASP A 133 17.15 -8.93 0.30
C ASP A 133 18.68 -8.90 0.34
N ASN A 134 19.29 -9.23 -0.80
CA ASN A 134 20.72 -9.23 -1.03
C ASN A 134 21.14 -8.15 -2.05
N GLY A 135 20.21 -7.30 -2.48
CA GLY A 135 20.43 -6.29 -3.53
C GLY A 135 20.07 -6.77 -4.94
N ASP A 136 19.85 -8.08 -5.10
CA ASP A 136 19.51 -8.72 -6.39
C ASP A 136 18.00 -8.95 -6.54
N LEU A 137 17.18 -8.09 -5.94
CA LEU A 137 15.74 -8.12 -6.13
C LEU A 137 15.40 -7.77 -7.59
N GLU A 138 15.19 -8.80 -8.40
CA GLU A 138 14.76 -8.71 -9.78
C GLU A 138 13.45 -9.49 -9.97
N LYS A 139 12.46 -8.85 -10.61
CA LYS A 139 11.18 -9.48 -10.97
C LYS A 139 10.46 -10.18 -9.81
N ASN A 140 10.62 -9.65 -8.58
CA ASN A 140 10.09 -10.23 -7.34
C ASN A 140 10.54 -11.67 -7.08
N CYS A 141 11.79 -11.98 -7.45
CA CYS A 141 12.44 -13.25 -7.17
C CYS A 141 13.74 -12.98 -6.41
N LEU A 142 14.01 -13.78 -5.37
CA LEU A 142 15.25 -13.70 -4.60
C LEU A 142 15.89 -15.09 -4.49
N GLU A 143 17.18 -15.17 -4.75
CA GLU A 143 17.97 -16.37 -4.47
C GLU A 143 18.40 -16.37 -2.99
N ILE A 144 18.04 -17.43 -2.27
CA ILE A 144 18.23 -17.54 -0.82
C ILE A 144 18.89 -18.87 -0.44
N ASN A 145 19.69 -18.86 0.62
CA ASN A 145 20.31 -20.08 1.14
C ASN A 145 19.32 -20.90 1.98
N ASN A 146 19.71 -22.13 2.35
CA ASN A 146 18.89 -23.06 3.12
C ASN A 146 18.36 -22.48 4.45
N SER A 147 19.16 -21.70 5.19
CA SER A 147 18.72 -21.15 6.49
C SER A 147 17.64 -20.07 6.33
N ARG A 148 17.78 -19.20 5.31
CA ARG A 148 16.75 -18.21 4.97
C ARG A 148 15.50 -18.85 4.38
N ALA A 149 15.65 -19.92 3.59
CA ALA A 149 14.51 -20.66 3.03
C ALA A 149 13.61 -21.24 4.11
N LEU A 150 14.18 -21.84 5.16
CA LEU A 150 13.40 -22.35 6.29
C LEU A 150 12.65 -21.23 7.03
N TYR A 151 13.30 -20.08 7.25
CA TYR A 151 12.68 -18.93 7.89
C TYR A 151 11.50 -18.37 7.09
N ILE A 152 11.67 -18.21 5.76
CA ILE A 152 10.60 -17.73 4.87
C ILE A 152 9.47 -18.76 4.80
N ALA A 153 9.78 -20.06 4.73
CA ALA A 153 8.76 -21.11 4.68
C ALA A 153 7.84 -21.07 5.90
N ASN A 154 8.43 -20.93 7.10
CA ASN A 154 7.67 -20.78 8.35
C ASN A 154 6.80 -19.52 8.32
N TYR A 155 7.34 -18.38 7.86
CA TYR A 155 6.56 -17.15 7.74
C TYR A 155 5.36 -17.29 6.80
N ILE A 156 5.57 -17.89 5.62
CA ILE A 156 4.54 -18.13 4.61
C ILE A 156 3.42 -19.00 5.19
N GLU A 157 3.79 -20.07 5.91
CA GLU A 157 2.85 -20.98 6.56
C GLU A 157 2.06 -20.29 7.70
N GLU A 158 2.75 -19.60 8.61
CA GLU A 158 2.13 -18.87 9.73
C GLU A 158 1.15 -17.79 9.29
N LYS A 159 1.47 -17.09 8.20
CA LYS A 159 0.67 -15.98 7.66
C LYS A 159 -0.36 -16.40 6.64
N GLY A 160 -0.41 -17.70 6.27
CA GLY A 160 -1.33 -18.20 5.25
C GLY A 160 -1.12 -17.56 3.87
N ILE A 161 0.09 -17.09 3.60
CA ILE A 161 0.48 -16.49 2.32
C ILE A 161 0.60 -17.66 1.33
N ARG A 162 -0.27 -17.71 0.31
CA ARG A 162 -0.27 -18.76 -0.73
C ARG A 162 -0.74 -18.18 -2.07
#